data_AF-A0A7S3U456-F1
#
_entry.id   AF-A0A7S3U456-F1
#
_cell.length_a   1.000
_cell.length_b   1.000
_cell.length_c   1.000
_cell.angle_alpha   90.00
_cell.angle_beta   90.00
_cell.angle_gamma   90.00
#
_symmetry.space_group_name_H-M   'P 1'
#
loop_
_entity.id
_entity.type
_entity.pdbx_description
1 polymer ?
#
loop_
_entity_poly.entity_id
_entity_poly.type
_entity_poly.pdbx_seq_one_letter_code
_entity_poly.pdbx_strand_id
1 'polypeptide(L)'
;DKCTPCVAGQFDFGNLDDCFESSYWASYDGVDCGGQEMKGEVYGNFADAKARCVELGPVCAAITDPQCDNSTGKMGQKVYLCDGALISQASDLSGNPNSCTRVKEKFE
;
A
#
# COMPACT_ATOMS: atom_id res chain seq x y z
N ASP A 1 -7.68 14.68 28.86
CA ASP A 1 -7.70 13.58 27.86
C ASP A 1 -7.04 14.08 26.59
N LYS A 2 -5.90 13.49 26.22
CA LYS A 2 -5.12 13.89 25.03
C LYS A 2 -5.45 12.89 23.92
N CYS A 3 -6.47 13.19 23.11
CA CYS A 3 -6.67 12.43 21.87
C CYS A 3 -5.44 12.67 20.99
N THR A 4 -4.69 11.61 20.69
CA THR A 4 -3.60 11.69 19.71
C THR A 4 -4.25 11.85 18.35
N PRO A 5 -3.96 12.91 17.58
CA PRO A 5 -4.56 13.07 16.26
C PRO A 5 -4.16 11.89 15.38
N CYS A 6 -5.16 11.25 14.76
CA CYS A 6 -4.97 10.20 13.77
C CYS A 6 -4.02 10.68 12.65
N VAL A 7 -3.16 9.79 12.15
CA VAL A 7 -2.32 10.14 10.99
C VAL A 7 -3.18 10.30 9.74
N ALA A 8 -2.69 11.07 8.76
CA ALA A 8 -3.42 11.31 7.51
C ALA A 8 -3.89 9.99 6.88
N GLY A 9 -5.20 9.83 6.66
CA GLY A 9 -5.83 8.61 6.11
C GLY A 9 -6.64 7.76 7.10
N GLN A 10 -6.65 8.13 8.38
CA GLN A 10 -7.43 7.46 9.43
C GLN A 10 -8.60 8.34 9.90
N PHE A 11 -9.72 7.69 10.27
CA PHE A 11 -10.92 8.35 10.77
C PHE A 11 -11.14 8.03 12.25
N ASP A 12 -11.55 9.03 13.01
CA ASP A 12 -11.88 8.93 14.44
C ASP A 12 -13.38 8.62 14.59
N PHE A 13 -13.70 7.42 15.06
CA PHE A 13 -15.06 7.03 15.46
C PHE A 13 -15.18 6.92 17.00
N GLY A 14 -14.59 7.88 17.72
CA GLY A 14 -15.08 8.45 18.97
C GLY A 14 -15.29 7.57 20.21
N ASN A 15 -15.01 6.27 20.21
CA ASN A 15 -15.28 5.43 21.38
C ASN A 15 -14.25 4.33 21.74
N LEU A 16 -13.24 4.09 20.92
CA LEU A 16 -12.01 3.37 21.30
C LEU A 16 -10.84 4.07 20.63
N ASP A 17 -9.67 4.07 21.28
CA ASP A 17 -8.39 4.62 20.82
C ASP A 17 -7.81 3.87 19.58
N ASP A 18 -8.68 3.43 18.67
CA ASP A 18 -8.37 2.63 17.49
C ASP A 18 -8.50 3.52 16.26
N CYS A 19 -7.38 4.06 15.81
CA CYS A 19 -7.30 4.76 14.54
C CYS A 19 -7.58 3.74 13.41
N PHE A 20 -8.81 3.67 12.92
CA PHE A 20 -9.18 2.71 11.87
C PHE A 20 -8.75 3.27 10.50
N GLU A 21 -7.92 2.54 9.76
CA GLU A 21 -7.63 2.86 8.36
C GLU A 21 -8.94 2.74 7.56
N SER A 22 -9.39 3.83 6.94
CA SER A 22 -10.57 3.83 6.04
C SER A 22 -10.41 2.98 4.78
N SER A 23 -9.20 2.48 4.56
CA SER A 23 -8.82 1.60 3.48
C SER A 23 -8.10 0.40 4.06
N TYR A 24 -8.67 -0.79 3.90
CA TYR A 24 -7.95 -2.01 4.27
C TYR A 24 -6.97 -2.36 3.15
N TRP A 25 -5.75 -2.70 3.53
CA TRP A 25 -4.73 -3.12 2.59
C TRP A 25 -4.84 -4.63 2.36
N ALA A 26 -5.60 -4.99 1.34
CA ALA A 26 -5.71 -6.36 0.88
C ALA A 26 -4.37 -6.86 0.37
N SER A 27 -4.07 -8.11 0.63
CA SER A 27 -2.72 -8.64 0.50
C SER A 27 -2.71 -9.82 -0.44
N TYR A 28 -1.91 -9.72 -1.50
CA TYR A 28 -1.83 -10.72 -2.54
C TYR A 28 -0.39 -11.12 -2.75
N ASP A 29 -0.08 -12.36 -2.39
CA ASP A 29 1.21 -12.97 -2.65
C ASP A 29 1.19 -13.62 -4.04
N GLY A 30 2.34 -13.63 -4.70
CA GLY A 30 2.47 -14.18 -6.04
C GLY A 30 1.95 -13.26 -7.15
N VAL A 31 1.80 -11.95 -6.89
CA VAL A 31 1.37 -10.96 -7.87
C VAL A 31 2.09 -9.62 -7.73
N ASP A 32 2.21 -8.89 -8.84
CA ASP A 32 2.82 -7.55 -8.94
C ASP A 32 1.99 -6.57 -9.80
N CYS A 33 2.46 -5.31 -9.93
CA CYS A 33 1.77 -4.29 -10.72
C CYS A 33 1.83 -4.55 -12.25
N GLY A 34 2.50 -5.61 -12.74
CA GLY A 34 2.61 -5.93 -14.16
C GLY A 34 3.38 -4.89 -14.96
N GLY A 35 4.41 -4.28 -14.37
CA GLY A 35 5.15 -3.18 -15.00
C GLY A 35 4.45 -1.81 -14.95
N GLN A 36 3.32 -1.70 -14.22
CA GLN A 36 2.58 -0.45 -14.02
C GLN A 36 3.02 0.31 -12.76
N GLU A 37 4.30 0.24 -12.40
CA GLU A 37 4.84 0.98 -11.27
C GLU A 37 5.04 2.46 -11.59
N MET A 38 4.77 3.32 -10.61
CA MET A 38 5.06 4.75 -10.67
C MET A 38 6.58 4.98 -10.72
N LYS A 39 7.04 5.64 -11.79
CA LYS A 39 8.47 5.93 -11.97
C LYS A 39 8.97 6.92 -10.90
N GLY A 40 10.02 6.54 -10.19
CA GLY A 40 10.70 7.39 -9.19
C GLY A 40 10.14 7.29 -7.77
N GLU A 41 9.01 6.59 -7.59
CA GLU A 41 8.38 6.35 -6.28
C GLU A 41 8.82 4.97 -5.77
N VAL A 42 10.05 4.89 -5.26
CA VAL A 42 10.66 3.65 -4.74
C VAL A 42 10.99 3.81 -3.26
N TYR A 43 10.55 2.86 -2.45
CA TYR A 43 10.60 2.91 -0.99
C TYR A 43 11.36 1.72 -0.42
N GLY A 44 11.94 1.89 0.77
CA GLY A 44 12.69 0.83 1.43
C GLY A 44 11.82 -0.17 2.21
N ASN A 45 10.54 0.14 2.41
CA ASN A 45 9.60 -0.70 3.16
C ASN A 45 8.14 -0.38 2.79
N PHE A 46 7.23 -1.27 3.18
CA PHE A 46 5.80 -1.10 2.94
C PHE A 46 5.19 0.09 3.70
N ALA A 47 5.68 0.46 4.88
CA ALA A 47 5.09 1.54 5.66
C ALA A 47 5.24 2.90 4.96
N ASP A 48 6.44 3.21 4.47
CA ASP A 48 6.71 4.45 3.73
C ASP A 48 5.94 4.48 2.40
N ALA A 49 5.91 3.34 1.69
CA ALA A 49 5.15 3.21 0.45
C ALA A 49 3.64 3.39 0.67
N LYS A 50 3.09 2.81 1.75
CA LYS A 50 1.68 2.99 2.14
C LYS A 50 1.38 4.46 2.44
N ALA A 51 2.19 5.09 3.28
CA ALA A 51 2.01 6.49 3.66
C ALA A 51 1.96 7.38 2.41
N ARG A 52 2.92 7.20 1.49
CA ARG A 52 2.91 7.91 0.21
C ARG A 52 1.68 7.61 -0.64
N CYS A 53 1.33 6.33 -0.78
CA CYS A 53 0.20 5.90 -1.59
C CYS A 53 -1.14 6.48 -1.06
N VAL A 54 -1.23 6.70 0.26
CA VAL A 54 -2.35 7.42 0.88
C VAL A 54 -2.31 8.91 0.54
N GLU A 55 -1.15 9.58 0.65
CA GLU A 55 -1.00 10.99 0.26
C GLU A 55 -1.36 11.26 -1.20
N LEU A 56 -1.01 10.33 -2.09
CA LEU A 56 -1.32 10.40 -3.52
C LEU A 56 -2.81 10.11 -3.82
N GLY A 57 -3.57 9.63 -2.85
CA GLY A 57 -5.01 9.40 -2.98
C GLY A 57 -5.32 8.41 -4.11
N PRO A 58 -6.19 8.75 -5.08
CA PRO A 58 -6.59 7.83 -6.15
C PRO A 58 -5.47 7.54 -7.17
N VAL A 59 -4.38 8.32 -7.17
CA VAL A 59 -3.25 8.12 -8.10
C VAL A 59 -2.45 6.86 -7.74
N CYS A 60 -2.54 6.39 -6.49
CA CYS A 60 -1.92 5.14 -6.08
C CYS A 60 -2.98 4.19 -5.51
N ALA A 61 -3.11 3.02 -6.12
CA ALA A 61 -4.08 2.02 -5.71
C ALA A 61 -3.46 0.83 -4.99
N ALA A 62 -2.18 0.57 -5.19
CA ALA A 62 -1.50 -0.57 -4.58
C ALA A 62 -0.01 -0.30 -4.44
N ILE A 63 0.68 -1.16 -3.69
CA ILE A 63 2.13 -1.14 -3.52
C ILE A 63 2.65 -2.57 -3.64
N THR A 64 3.79 -2.75 -4.32
CA THR A 64 4.35 -4.08 -4.58
C THR A 64 5.78 -4.17 -4.08
N ASP A 65 6.12 -5.29 -3.44
CA ASP A 65 7.48 -5.73 -3.19
C ASP A 65 7.78 -6.87 -4.18
N PRO A 66 8.63 -6.67 -5.18
CA PRO A 66 8.91 -7.66 -6.21
C PRO A 66 9.66 -8.89 -5.68
N GLN A 67 10.20 -8.82 -4.46
CA GLN A 67 10.93 -9.92 -3.81
C GLN A 67 10.16 -10.55 -2.66
N CYS A 68 9.01 -9.98 -2.28
CA CYS A 68 8.24 -10.38 -1.11
C CYS A 68 9.10 -10.59 0.15
N ASP A 69 10.18 -9.81 0.30
CA ASP A 69 11.19 -10.15 1.32
C ASP A 69 10.60 -9.92 2.72
N ASN A 70 9.53 -9.12 2.86
CA ASN A 70 8.80 -8.76 4.11
C ASN A 70 9.72 -8.38 5.29
N SER A 71 11.02 -8.26 5.04
CA SER A 71 12.08 -8.08 6.02
C SER A 71 12.34 -6.59 6.09
N THR A 72 11.65 -5.94 7.02
CA THR A 72 11.87 -4.55 7.37
C THR A 72 13.36 -4.30 7.60
N GLY A 73 13.95 -3.41 6.78
CA GLY A 73 15.31 -2.92 6.99
C GLY A 73 16.45 -3.68 6.30
N LYS A 74 16.17 -4.55 5.33
CA LYS A 74 17.25 -5.06 4.46
C LYS A 74 17.70 -4.01 3.46
N MET A 75 19.01 -3.72 3.44
CA MET A 75 19.66 -2.96 2.36
C MET A 75 19.38 -3.65 1.02
N GLY A 76 18.56 -3.02 0.18
CA GLY A 76 18.21 -3.52 -1.16
C GLY A 76 16.73 -3.82 -1.38
N GLN A 77 15.89 -3.80 -0.34
CA GLN A 77 14.44 -3.91 -0.52
C GLN A 77 13.91 -2.69 -1.28
N LYS A 78 13.10 -2.93 -2.32
CA LYS A 78 12.48 -1.89 -3.14
C LYS A 78 11.00 -2.16 -3.23
N VAL A 79 10.21 -1.36 -2.53
CA VAL A 79 8.75 -1.35 -2.65
C VAL A 79 8.38 -0.25 -3.64
N TYR A 80 7.51 -0.59 -4.59
CA TYR A 80 7.05 0.30 -5.64
C TYR A 80 5.58 0.61 -5.45
N LEU A 81 5.16 1.78 -5.93
CA LEU A 81 3.74 2.16 -5.96
C LEU A 81 3.15 1.74 -7.30
N CYS A 82 2.01 1.05 -7.29
CA CYS A 82 1.24 0.75 -8.49
C CYS A 82 0.40 1.97 -8.88
N ASP A 83 0.43 2.32 -10.17
CA ASP A 83 -0.37 3.41 -10.72
C ASP A 83 -1.87 3.10 -10.61
N GLY A 84 -2.57 3.93 -9.84
CA GLY A 84 -4.00 3.80 -9.57
C GLY A 84 -4.91 4.10 -10.76
N ALA A 85 -4.38 4.65 -11.85
CA ALA A 85 -5.14 4.78 -13.10
C ALA A 85 -5.26 3.46 -13.88
N LEU A 86 -4.36 2.50 -13.61
CA LEU A 86 -4.27 1.22 -14.34
C LEU A 86 -4.54 0.02 -13.45
N ILE A 87 -4.15 0.11 -12.18
CA ILE A 87 -4.47 -0.86 -11.15
C ILE A 87 -5.56 -0.25 -10.28
N SER A 88 -6.74 -0.85 -10.25
CA SER A 88 -7.87 -0.38 -9.44
C SER A 88 -8.36 -1.45 -8.47
N GLN A 89 -8.06 -2.71 -8.77
CA GLN A 89 -8.48 -3.90 -8.03
C GLN A 89 -7.45 -5.02 -8.20
N ALA A 90 -7.55 -6.06 -7.36
CA ALA A 90 -6.62 -7.19 -7.39
C ALA A 90 -6.60 -7.96 -8.72
N SER A 91 -7.72 -7.96 -9.45
CA SER A 91 -7.84 -8.59 -10.77
C SER A 91 -6.96 -7.93 -11.84
N ASP A 92 -6.54 -6.68 -11.62
CA ASP A 92 -5.67 -5.94 -12.56
C ASP A 92 -4.18 -6.31 -12.36
N LEU A 93 -3.86 -7.04 -11.28
CA LEU A 93 -2.49 -7.45 -10.96
C LEU A 93 -2.02 -8.59 -11.87
N SER A 94 -0.72 -8.62 -12.11
CA SER A 94 -0.06 -9.67 -12.90
C SER A 94 0.52 -10.76 -12.01
N GLY A 95 0.46 -12.01 -12.47
CA GLY A 95 1.00 -13.15 -11.74
C GLY A 95 2.53 -13.15 -11.71
N ASN A 96 3.10 -13.05 -10.52
CA ASN A 96 4.54 -13.11 -10.30
C ASN A 96 4.85 -13.78 -8.95
N PRO A 97 5.28 -15.05 -8.96
CA PRO A 97 5.35 -15.91 -7.77
C PRO A 97 6.32 -15.42 -6.68
N ASN A 98 7.21 -14.48 -7.00
CA ASN A 98 8.19 -13.94 -6.06
C ASN A 98 7.79 -12.58 -5.50
N SER A 99 6.66 -12.02 -5.95
CA SER A 99 6.24 -10.67 -5.62
C SER A 99 5.02 -10.67 -4.70
N CYS A 100 4.91 -9.62 -3.89
CA CYS A 100 3.80 -9.45 -2.96
C CYS A 100 3.26 -8.04 -3.06
N THR A 101 1.97 -7.93 -3.35
CA THR A 101 1.28 -6.67 -3.57
C THR A 101 0.23 -6.42 -2.51
N ARG A 102 0.15 -5.20 -2.02
CA ARG A 102 -0.90 -4.73 -1.11
C ARG A 102 -1.77 -3.73 -1.85
N VAL A 103 -3.05 -4.05 -2.03
CA VAL A 103 -4.04 -3.22 -2.72
C VAL A 103 -4.85 -2.44 -1.70
N LYS A 104 -5.08 -1.16 -1.96
CA LYS A 104 -5.91 -0.27 -1.16
C LYS A 104 -7.38 -0.47 -1.53
N GLU A 105 -8.04 -1.43 -0.87
CA GLU A 105 -9.46 -1.66 -1.09
C GLU A 105 -10.28 -0.63 -0.29
N LYS A 106 -11.31 -0.06 -0.93
CA LYS A 106 -12.22 0.90 -0.28
C LYS A 106 -13.34 0.11 0.40
N PHE A 107 -13.72 0.52 1.61
CA PHE A 107 -15.03 0.16 2.16
C PHE A 107 -16.10 0.84 1.31
N GLU A 108 -16.90 0.05 0.60
CA GLU A 108 -18.18 0.50 0.01
C GLU A 108 -19.30 0.49 1.06
#